data_AF-A0A3M2H6P4-F1
#
_entry.id   AF-A0A3M2H6P4-F1
#
_cell.length_a   1.000
_cell.length_b   1.000
_cell.length_c   1.000
_cell.angle_alpha   90.00
_cell.angle_beta   90.00
_cell.angle_gamma   90.00
#
_symmetry.space_group_name_H-M   'P 1'
#
loop_
_entity.id
_entity.type
_entity.pdbx_description
1 polymer ?
#
loop_
_entity_poly.entity_id
_entity_poly.type
_entity_poly.pdbx_seq_one_letter_code
_entity_poly.pdbx_strand_id
1 'polypeptide(L)'
;MRSYLCARTHDFVQKGTEKLRFDMSSISAELITKIRAHVGRKPQAERRVFSSVNLDLDEVRPLKPGGRVDAVGVAVSTDGPKVFPVLLKSMESIPVPVLVAQHMPKSFTESLAEWLAKETHLKVVEGYDCMPVESGMVVILPGGYNNYLDKSRGKLILRVDTNPTTLVKPSANVLFKSILDHCQHPIALILTGMGNDGTEGAKEFVKRGYTVIVQEPLTCVVCGMPCSAIEAGAYTHVMTVEEMGRKLREMCL
;
A
#
# COMPACT_ATOMS: atom_id res chain seq x y z
N MET A 1 -9.80 -11.64 22.14
CA MET A 1 -9.14 -10.34 22.34
C MET A 1 -7.62 -10.47 22.24
N ARG A 2 -7.06 -10.15 21.07
CA ARG A 2 -5.61 -9.91 20.94
C ARG A 2 -5.40 -8.40 21.08
N SER A 3 -4.76 -7.99 22.16
CA SER A 3 -4.36 -6.60 22.36
C SER A 3 -3.05 -6.36 21.61
N TYR A 4 -3.06 -5.55 20.57
CA TYR A 4 -1.88 -5.27 19.75
C TYR A 4 -1.10 -4.08 20.32
N LEU A 5 0.12 -4.33 20.78
CA LEU A 5 1.07 -3.28 21.14
C LEU A 5 1.99 -3.03 19.95
N CYS A 6 1.63 -2.07 19.10
CA CYS A 6 2.49 -1.69 17.99
C CYS A 6 3.61 -0.76 18.46
N ALA A 7 4.87 -1.08 18.13
CA ALA A 7 6.00 -0.21 18.41
C ALA A 7 5.93 1.05 17.53
N ARG A 8 5.89 2.23 18.16
CA ARG A 8 5.91 3.51 17.46
C ARG A 8 7.26 3.74 16.78
N THR A 9 7.24 4.20 15.54
CA THR A 9 8.32 5.07 15.05
C THR A 9 8.30 6.34 15.90
N HIS A 10 9.41 6.62 16.58
CA HIS A 10 9.46 7.76 17.51
C HIS A 10 9.60 9.09 16.77
N ASP A 11 10.21 9.05 15.58
CA ASP A 11 10.39 10.19 14.71
C ASP A 11 10.66 9.72 13.27
N PHE A 12 10.47 10.61 12.29
CA PHE A 12 10.77 10.31 10.89
C PHE A 12 11.25 11.56 10.16
N VAL A 13 12.05 11.38 9.11
CA VAL A 13 12.43 12.47 8.20
C VAL A 13 11.83 12.18 6.83
N GLN A 14 11.00 13.10 6.36
CA GLN A 14 10.34 12.98 5.07
C GLN A 14 11.39 13.15 3.97
N LYS A 15 11.44 12.22 3.01
CA LYS A 15 12.27 12.40 1.81
C LYS A 15 11.67 13.58 1.03
N GLY A 16 12.39 14.71 0.98
CA GLY A 16 11.93 15.91 0.31
C GLY A 16 11.53 15.63 -1.14
N THR A 17 10.31 16.01 -1.53
CA THR A 17 9.79 15.90 -2.89
C THR A 17 10.18 17.15 -3.70
N GLU A 18 10.55 16.94 -4.95
CA GLU A 18 11.40 17.82 -5.77
C GLU A 18 10.91 19.28 -5.99
N LYS A 19 11.81 20.26 -5.74
CA LYS A 19 12.20 21.42 -6.60
C LYS A 19 13.04 22.50 -5.89
N LEU A 20 13.39 22.33 -4.62
CA LEU A 20 14.40 23.14 -3.96
C LEU A 20 15.68 22.31 -3.89
N ARG A 21 16.83 22.91 -4.25
CA ARG A 21 18.16 22.35 -4.02
C ARG A 21 18.14 21.61 -2.69
N PHE A 22 18.51 20.33 -2.70
CA PHE A 22 18.69 19.56 -1.48
C PHE A 22 19.52 20.39 -0.52
N ASP A 23 18.88 21.04 0.45
CA ASP A 23 19.62 21.56 1.56
C ASP A 23 19.92 20.36 2.45
N MET A 24 20.93 19.60 2.01
CA MET A 24 21.47 18.48 2.76
C MET A 24 21.85 18.91 4.17
N SER A 25 22.14 20.20 4.39
CA SER A 25 22.38 20.75 5.72
C SER A 25 21.11 20.85 6.55
N SER A 26 19.95 21.18 5.97
CA SER A 26 18.65 21.18 6.66
C SER A 26 18.17 19.77 6.99
N ILE A 27 18.21 18.84 6.02
CA ILE A 27 17.82 17.43 6.25
C ILE A 27 18.77 16.77 7.25
N SER A 28 20.08 17.02 7.15
CA SER A 28 21.05 16.50 8.13
C SER A 28 20.87 17.14 9.50
N ALA A 29 20.58 18.44 9.60
CA ALA A 29 20.29 19.10 10.87
C ALA A 29 19.02 18.53 11.51
N GLU A 30 17.98 18.26 10.73
CA GLU A 30 16.76 17.62 11.20
C GLU A 30 17.04 16.19 11.67
N LEU A 31 17.73 15.38 10.86
CA LEU A 31 18.15 14.02 11.24
C LEU A 31 19.01 14.03 12.50
N ILE A 32 20.01 14.90 12.60
CA ILE A 32 20.90 15.02 13.75
C ILE A 32 20.13 15.46 14.99
N THR A 33 19.22 16.41 14.86
CA THR A 33 18.37 16.87 15.97
C THR A 33 17.48 15.73 16.46
N LYS A 34 16.83 15.02 15.55
CA LYS A 34 15.96 13.87 15.87
C LYS A 34 16.76 12.72 16.48
N ILE A 35 17.91 12.37 15.91
CA ILE A 35 18.81 11.35 16.47
C ILE A 35 19.28 11.78 17.86
N ARG A 36 19.76 13.02 18.06
CA ARG A 36 20.20 13.53 19.37
C ARG A 36 19.06 13.57 20.40
N ALA A 37 17.84 13.87 20.00
CA ALA A 37 16.66 13.81 20.88
C ALA A 37 16.32 12.39 21.35
N HIS A 38 16.85 11.36 20.68
CA HIS A 38 16.62 9.95 21.00
C HIS A 38 17.87 9.22 21.54
N VAL A 39 19.07 9.77 21.38
CA VAL A 39 20.31 9.23 21.97
C VAL A 39 20.34 9.52 23.47
N GLY A 40 20.46 8.47 24.29
CA GLY A 40 20.57 8.57 25.75
C GLY A 40 19.25 8.55 26.52
N ARG A 41 18.10 8.62 25.83
CA ARG A 41 16.83 8.21 26.41
C ARG A 41 16.86 6.70 26.60
N LYS A 42 16.79 6.22 27.85
CA LYS A 42 16.24 4.87 28.10
C LYS A 42 14.87 4.83 27.43
N PRO A 43 14.45 3.73 26.77
CA PRO A 43 13.08 3.62 26.27
C PRO A 43 12.17 3.84 27.47
N GLN A 44 11.70 5.08 27.61
CA GLN A 44 10.82 5.45 28.68
C GLN A 44 9.56 4.69 28.31
N ALA A 45 9.07 3.87 29.25
CA ALA A 45 7.79 3.18 29.09
C ALA A 45 6.69 4.25 29.03
N GLU A 46 6.60 4.95 27.91
CA GLU A 46 5.61 5.96 27.63
C GLU A 46 4.35 5.21 27.23
N ARG A 47 3.71 4.67 28.27
CA ARG A 47 2.28 4.40 28.36
C ARG A 47 1.53 5.71 28.08
N ARG A 48 1.45 6.11 26.82
CA ARG A 48 0.40 6.99 26.30
C ARG A 48 -0.19 6.37 25.05
N VAL A 49 -0.99 5.34 25.33
CA VAL A 49 -2.29 5.06 24.72
C VAL A 49 -2.32 5.29 23.19
N PHE A 50 -1.81 4.35 22.39
CA PHE A 50 -2.79 3.71 21.51
C PHE A 50 -3.76 3.08 22.50
N SER A 51 -5.03 3.43 22.47
CA SER A 51 -6.01 2.62 23.19
C SER A 51 -5.65 1.19 22.86
N SER A 52 -5.64 0.30 23.85
CA SER A 52 -5.71 -1.12 23.54
C SER A 52 -6.92 -1.25 22.63
N VAL A 53 -6.69 -1.19 21.32
CA VAL A 53 -7.74 -1.30 20.34
C VAL A 53 -8.08 -2.76 20.53
N ASN A 54 -9.23 -2.99 21.17
CA ASN A 54 -9.85 -4.30 21.16
C ASN A 54 -10.24 -4.53 19.72
N LEU A 55 -9.25 -4.99 18.96
CA LEU A 55 -9.39 -5.39 17.59
C LEU A 55 -10.08 -6.74 17.68
N ASP A 56 -11.40 -6.72 17.60
CA ASP A 56 -12.13 -7.89 17.09
C ASP A 56 -11.76 -8.01 15.61
N LEU A 57 -10.60 -8.63 15.38
CA LEU A 57 -10.12 -9.02 14.06
C LEU A 57 -11.02 -10.06 13.39
N ASP A 58 -11.97 -10.61 14.16
CA ASP A 58 -12.94 -11.61 13.72
C ASP A 58 -14.27 -10.99 13.22
N GLU A 59 -14.44 -9.66 13.25
CA GLU A 59 -15.61 -9.01 12.62
C GLU A 59 -15.49 -9.02 11.08
N VAL A 60 -15.88 -10.14 10.48
CA VAL A 60 -16.08 -10.25 9.04
C VAL A 60 -17.27 -9.37 8.64
N ARG A 61 -16.98 -8.23 8.01
CA ARG A 61 -18.03 -7.36 7.46
C ARG A 61 -18.74 -8.05 6.29
N PRO A 62 -20.06 -7.87 6.14
CA PRO A 62 -20.80 -8.47 5.03
C PRO A 62 -20.24 -7.94 3.69
N LEU A 63 -19.65 -8.84 2.91
CA LEU A 63 -19.13 -8.56 1.58
C LEU A 63 -20.24 -8.67 0.54
N LYS A 64 -20.11 -7.94 -0.57
CA LYS A 64 -20.94 -8.19 -1.75
C LYS A 64 -20.81 -9.66 -2.18
N PRO A 65 -21.92 -10.41 -2.35
CA PRO A 65 -21.86 -11.76 -2.87
C PRO A 65 -21.29 -11.75 -4.30
N GLY A 66 -20.44 -12.74 -4.59
CA GLY A 66 -20.23 -13.32 -5.93
C GLY A 66 -19.81 -12.39 -7.06
N GLY A 67 -18.60 -12.61 -7.56
CA GLY A 67 -18.10 -12.09 -8.84
C GLY A 67 -16.62 -12.42 -8.97
N ARG A 68 -16.15 -12.62 -10.20
CA ARG A 68 -14.73 -12.89 -10.43
C ARG A 68 -13.95 -11.60 -10.17
N VAL A 69 -12.94 -11.66 -9.30
CA VAL A 69 -12.05 -10.52 -9.06
C VAL A 69 -11.52 -10.01 -10.39
N ASP A 70 -11.56 -8.71 -10.61
CA ASP A 70 -11.18 -8.09 -11.88
C ASP A 70 -10.03 -7.09 -11.75
N ALA A 71 -9.65 -6.69 -10.53
CA ALA A 71 -8.42 -5.98 -10.24
C ALA A 71 -8.02 -6.08 -8.76
N VAL A 72 -6.72 -5.95 -8.49
CA VAL A 72 -6.17 -5.79 -7.13
C VAL A 72 -5.39 -4.49 -7.06
N GLY A 73 -5.74 -3.61 -6.13
CA GLY A 73 -4.97 -2.42 -5.80
C GLY A 73 -4.13 -2.64 -4.54
N VAL A 74 -2.87 -2.20 -4.54
CA VAL A 74 -1.96 -2.37 -3.40
C VAL A 74 -1.38 -1.03 -2.96
N ALA A 75 -1.49 -0.73 -1.67
CA ALA A 75 -0.88 0.42 -1.00
C ALA A 75 0.27 -0.06 -0.10
N VAL A 76 1.44 0.56 -0.24
CA VAL A 76 2.67 0.09 0.43
C VAL A 76 3.75 1.16 0.44
N SER A 77 4.58 1.18 1.48
CA SER A 77 5.70 2.12 1.57
C SER A 77 6.95 1.41 2.08
N THR A 78 7.27 1.59 3.36
CA THR A 78 8.51 1.10 3.95
C THR A 78 8.52 -0.43 3.91
N ASP A 79 9.64 -1.00 3.47
CA ASP A 79 9.84 -2.45 3.35
C ASP A 79 8.97 -3.18 2.31
N GLY A 80 8.27 -2.43 1.46
CA GLY A 80 7.58 -2.96 0.28
C GLY A 80 8.40 -3.97 -0.54
N PRO A 81 9.66 -3.66 -0.90
CA PRO A 81 10.52 -4.60 -1.61
C PRO A 81 10.71 -5.95 -0.90
N LYS A 82 10.61 -6.03 0.44
CA LYS A 82 10.71 -7.31 1.15
C LYS A 82 9.40 -8.09 1.17
N VAL A 83 8.27 -7.39 1.31
CA VAL A 83 6.95 -8.05 1.42
C VAL A 83 6.36 -8.47 0.07
N PHE A 84 6.67 -7.74 -1.02
CA PHE A 84 6.12 -8.07 -2.33
C PHE A 84 6.48 -9.45 -2.87
N PRO A 85 7.77 -9.88 -2.87
CA PRO A 85 8.10 -11.22 -3.33
C PRO A 85 7.37 -12.30 -2.55
N VAL A 86 7.21 -12.12 -1.24
CA VAL A 86 6.48 -13.05 -0.38
C VAL A 86 5.01 -13.14 -0.78
N LEU A 87 4.36 -11.99 -0.98
CA LEU A 87 2.96 -11.90 -1.44
C LEU A 87 2.79 -12.60 -2.79
N LEU A 88 3.60 -12.21 -3.78
CA LEU A 88 3.50 -12.66 -5.16
C LEU A 88 3.83 -14.16 -5.31
N LYS A 89 4.87 -14.65 -4.61
CA LYS A 89 5.21 -16.09 -4.59
C LYS A 89 4.12 -16.92 -3.91
N SER A 90 3.53 -16.41 -2.83
CA SER A 90 2.41 -17.09 -2.14
C SER A 90 1.14 -17.15 -3.00
N MET A 91 1.03 -16.29 -4.01
CA MET A 91 -0.07 -16.30 -4.97
C MET A 91 0.14 -17.33 -6.10
N GLU A 92 1.40 -17.71 -6.40
CA GLU A 92 1.90 -18.57 -7.52
C GLU A 92 1.51 -18.14 -8.95
N SER A 93 0.32 -17.56 -9.14
CA SER A 93 -0.15 -17.05 -10.43
C SER A 93 -1.03 -15.83 -10.22
N ILE A 94 -1.10 -14.95 -11.22
CA ILE A 94 -1.81 -13.67 -11.16
C ILE A 94 -2.84 -13.59 -12.30
N PRO A 95 -4.07 -14.11 -12.12
CA PRO A 95 -5.06 -14.12 -13.21
C PRO A 95 -5.76 -12.76 -13.42
N VAL A 96 -5.40 -11.74 -12.64
CA VAL A 96 -6.02 -10.41 -12.62
C VAL A 96 -4.95 -9.31 -12.63
N PRO A 97 -5.21 -8.10 -13.13
CA PRO A 97 -4.24 -7.01 -13.01
C PRO A 97 -4.03 -6.61 -11.55
N VAL A 98 -2.77 -6.45 -11.15
CA VAL A 98 -2.36 -5.93 -9.84
C VAL A 98 -1.71 -4.56 -10.03
N LEU A 99 -2.25 -3.51 -9.42
CA LEU A 99 -1.69 -2.16 -9.48
C LEU A 99 -1.10 -1.77 -8.12
N VAL A 100 0.13 -1.28 -8.11
CA VAL A 100 0.90 -1.08 -6.88
C VAL A 100 1.31 0.39 -6.72
N ALA A 101 0.71 1.06 -5.73
CA ALA A 101 1.14 2.36 -5.25
C ALA A 101 2.22 2.18 -4.18
N GLN A 102 3.47 1.99 -4.63
CA GLN A 102 4.65 1.96 -3.77
C GLN A 102 5.18 3.38 -3.56
N HIS A 103 5.26 3.84 -2.31
CA HIS A 103 5.87 5.14 -1.99
C HIS A 103 7.39 5.06 -2.17
N MET A 104 7.83 5.36 -3.38
CA MET A 104 9.22 5.26 -3.82
C MET A 104 9.49 6.36 -4.85
N PRO A 105 10.68 6.99 -4.84
CA PRO A 105 11.02 8.00 -5.85
C PRO A 105 11.06 7.39 -7.26
N LYS A 106 10.79 8.23 -8.27
CA LYS A 106 10.74 7.82 -9.68
C LYS A 106 11.98 7.05 -10.15
N SER A 107 13.16 7.44 -9.66
CA SER A 107 14.44 6.81 -10.03
C SER A 107 14.61 5.36 -9.56
N PHE A 108 13.68 4.82 -8.76
CA PHE A 108 13.79 3.47 -8.20
C PHE A 108 12.62 2.55 -8.59
N THR A 109 11.50 3.10 -9.08
CA THR A 109 10.29 2.30 -9.36
C THR A 109 10.49 1.35 -10.55
N GLU A 110 11.25 1.75 -11.57
CA GLU A 110 11.66 0.90 -12.68
C GLU A 110 12.52 -0.28 -12.21
N SER A 111 13.60 0.00 -11.48
CA SER A 111 14.49 -1.05 -10.95
C SER A 111 13.78 -1.99 -9.98
N LEU A 112 12.79 -1.52 -9.22
CA LEU A 112 11.94 -2.37 -8.40
C LEU A 112 11.11 -3.33 -9.25
N ALA A 113 10.49 -2.85 -10.32
CA ALA A 113 9.71 -3.69 -11.22
C ALA A 113 10.57 -4.77 -11.88
N GLU A 114 11.75 -4.42 -12.38
CA GLU A 114 12.72 -5.37 -12.96
C GLU A 114 13.16 -6.43 -11.95
N TRP A 115 13.51 -6.00 -10.74
CA TRP A 115 13.92 -6.91 -9.68
C TRP A 115 12.80 -7.87 -9.27
N LEU A 116 11.56 -7.37 -9.11
CA LEU A 116 10.40 -8.20 -8.81
C LEU A 116 10.08 -9.19 -9.93
N ALA A 117 10.17 -8.77 -11.20
CA ALA A 117 9.98 -9.66 -12.35
C ALA A 117 10.98 -10.82 -12.31
N LYS A 118 12.25 -10.53 -12.00
CA LYS A 118 13.30 -11.55 -11.87
C LYS A 118 13.06 -12.49 -10.68
N GLU A 119 12.68 -11.93 -9.53
CA GLU A 119 12.53 -12.68 -8.27
C GLU A 119 11.28 -13.57 -8.24
N THR A 120 10.25 -13.21 -9.00
CA THR A 120 8.94 -13.90 -8.99
C THR A 120 8.63 -14.65 -10.27
N HIS A 121 9.37 -14.39 -11.35
CA HIS A 121 9.07 -14.87 -12.71
C HIS A 121 7.70 -14.44 -13.25
N LEU A 122 7.12 -13.38 -12.67
CA LEU A 122 5.85 -12.79 -13.10
C LEU A 122 6.10 -11.59 -14.03
N LYS A 123 5.07 -11.21 -14.79
CA LYS A 123 5.10 -10.00 -15.61
C LYS A 123 4.92 -8.77 -14.71
N VAL A 124 6.03 -8.27 -14.17
CA VAL A 124 6.08 -7.05 -13.38
C VAL A 124 6.70 -5.93 -14.23
N VAL A 125 6.02 -4.79 -14.31
CA VAL A 125 6.41 -3.66 -15.16
C VAL A 125 6.17 -2.34 -14.42
N GLU A 126 6.97 -1.32 -14.73
CA GLU A 126 6.62 0.05 -14.35
C GLU A 126 5.53 0.58 -15.31
N GLY A 127 4.55 1.28 -14.74
CA GLY A 127 3.46 1.87 -15.50
C GLY A 127 3.86 3.12 -16.30
N TYR A 128 3.19 3.33 -17.43
CA TYR A 128 3.28 4.56 -18.23
C TYR A 128 1.90 5.05 -18.68
N ASP A 129 1.80 6.30 -19.12
CA ASP A 129 0.52 6.88 -19.56
C ASP A 129 -0.05 6.13 -20.77
N CYS A 130 -1.35 5.87 -20.76
CA CYS A 130 -2.08 5.06 -21.75
C CYS A 130 -1.68 3.57 -21.80
N MET A 131 -0.89 3.06 -20.84
CA MET A 131 -0.53 1.65 -20.81
C MET A 131 -1.78 0.77 -20.63
N PRO A 132 -2.00 -0.26 -21.48
CA PRO A 132 -3.03 -1.27 -21.24
C PRO A 132 -2.75 -2.03 -19.94
N VAL A 133 -3.78 -2.14 -19.09
CA VAL A 133 -3.71 -2.88 -17.82
C VAL A 133 -4.45 -4.21 -18.01
N GLU A 134 -3.69 -5.30 -18.09
CA GLU A 134 -4.20 -6.63 -18.46
C GLU A 134 -4.03 -7.65 -17.33
N SER A 135 -4.86 -8.70 -17.33
CA SER A 135 -4.67 -9.89 -16.49
C SER A 135 -3.27 -10.47 -16.66
N GLY A 136 -2.67 -10.99 -15.59
CA GLY A 136 -1.29 -11.49 -15.63
C GLY A 136 -0.24 -10.43 -15.31
N MET A 137 -0.61 -9.15 -15.23
CA MET A 137 0.34 -8.06 -14.99
C MET A 137 0.34 -7.58 -13.54
N VAL A 138 1.54 -7.30 -13.04
CA VAL A 138 1.77 -6.43 -11.87
C VAL A 138 2.35 -5.12 -12.35
N VAL A 139 1.62 -4.03 -12.14
CA VAL A 139 2.00 -2.68 -12.57
C VAL A 139 2.45 -1.87 -11.36
N ILE A 140 3.74 -1.58 -11.29
CA ILE A 140 4.31 -0.65 -10.31
C ILE A 140 4.06 0.77 -10.81
N LEU A 141 3.36 1.58 -10.03
CA LEU A 141 3.09 2.96 -10.41
C LEU A 141 4.38 3.80 -10.36
N PRO A 142 4.69 4.61 -11.39
CA PRO A 142 5.89 5.41 -11.42
C PRO A 142 5.88 6.46 -10.32
N GLY A 143 7.02 6.61 -9.64
CA GLY A 143 7.24 7.62 -8.61
C GLY A 143 7.10 9.05 -9.13
N GLY A 144 6.78 9.99 -8.23
CA GLY A 144 6.75 11.43 -8.56
C GLY A 144 5.47 11.93 -9.23
N TYR A 145 4.60 11.03 -9.70
CA TYR A 145 3.28 11.36 -10.25
C TYR A 145 2.19 10.58 -9.53
N ASN A 146 0.96 11.09 -9.56
CA ASN A 146 -0.18 10.23 -9.30
C ASN A 146 -0.52 9.47 -10.56
N ASN A 147 -0.97 8.24 -10.37
CA ASN A 147 -1.45 7.41 -11.45
C ASN A 147 -2.82 6.88 -11.05
N TYR A 148 -3.70 6.75 -12.03
CA TYR A 148 -5.04 6.28 -11.82
C TYR A 148 -5.45 5.35 -12.96
N LEU A 149 -6.35 4.42 -12.64
CA LEU A 149 -6.95 3.54 -13.61
C LEU A 149 -8.06 4.30 -14.36
N ASP A 150 -8.16 4.08 -15.66
CA ASP A 150 -9.24 4.61 -16.50
C ASP A 150 -9.71 3.51 -17.46
N LYS A 151 -10.81 3.75 -18.19
CA LYS A 151 -11.36 2.82 -19.16
C LYS A 151 -11.47 3.49 -20.54
N SER A 152 -10.66 3.02 -21.48
CA SER A 152 -10.70 3.47 -22.87
C SER A 152 -11.13 2.34 -23.80
N ARG A 153 -12.19 2.58 -24.59
CA ARG A 153 -12.76 1.61 -25.53
C ARG A 153 -13.03 0.24 -24.90
N GLY A 154 -13.52 0.24 -23.66
CA GLY A 154 -13.85 -0.97 -22.90
C GLY A 154 -12.66 -1.66 -22.22
N LYS A 155 -11.42 -1.20 -22.43
CA LYS A 155 -10.21 -1.75 -21.81
C LYS A 155 -9.71 -0.86 -20.68
N LEU A 156 -9.17 -1.48 -19.63
CA LEU A 156 -8.50 -0.76 -18.55
C LEU A 156 -7.15 -0.21 -19.06
N ILE A 157 -6.89 1.06 -18.75
CA ILE A 157 -5.63 1.72 -19.07
C ILE A 157 -5.12 2.48 -17.85
N LEU A 158 -3.81 2.63 -17.74
CA LEU A 158 -3.18 3.51 -16.77
C LEU A 158 -3.14 4.93 -17.31
N ARG A 159 -3.42 5.90 -16.46
CA ARG A 159 -3.28 7.33 -16.74
C ARG A 159 -2.38 7.99 -15.71
N VAL A 160 -1.60 8.96 -16.16
CA VAL A 160 -0.73 9.76 -15.30
C VAL A 160 -1.37 11.12 -15.04
N ASP A 161 -1.53 11.48 -13.77
CA ASP A 161 -1.90 12.84 -13.37
C ASP A 161 -0.63 13.69 -13.23
N THR A 162 -0.49 14.65 -14.13
CA THR A 162 0.66 15.56 -14.20
C THR A 162 0.53 16.80 -13.31
N ASN A 163 -0.64 17.04 -12.69
CA ASN A 163 -0.86 18.16 -11.77
C ASN A 163 -1.38 17.71 -10.38
N PRO A 164 -0.69 16.78 -9.69
CA PRO A 164 -1.20 16.19 -8.46
C PRO A 164 -1.09 17.12 -7.25
N THR A 165 -2.21 17.29 -6.54
CA THR A 165 -2.32 18.05 -5.28
C THR A 165 -1.99 17.22 -4.04
N THR A 166 -1.76 15.92 -4.19
CA THR A 166 -1.44 15.02 -3.06
C THR A 166 -0.02 15.24 -2.54
N LEU A 167 0.16 14.99 -1.25
CA LEU A 167 1.47 15.09 -0.57
C LEU A 167 2.42 13.95 -0.95
N VAL A 168 1.89 12.75 -1.22
CA VAL A 168 2.65 11.55 -1.61
C VAL A 168 2.29 11.14 -3.03
N LYS A 169 3.30 10.74 -3.80
CA LYS A 169 3.20 10.41 -5.24
C LYS A 169 4.07 9.18 -5.55
N PRO A 170 3.47 8.03 -5.92
CA PRO A 170 2.05 7.82 -6.19
C PRO A 170 1.19 7.77 -4.92
N SER A 171 -0.02 8.33 -4.98
CA SER A 171 -1.02 8.18 -3.91
C SER A 171 -1.86 6.91 -4.10
N ALA A 172 -1.88 6.09 -3.06
CA ALA A 172 -2.74 4.91 -2.96
C ALA A 172 -4.23 5.26 -2.90
N ASN A 173 -4.61 6.37 -2.25
CA ASN A 173 -5.99 6.82 -2.22
C ASN A 173 -6.52 7.15 -3.64
N VAL A 174 -5.70 7.81 -4.46
CA VAL A 174 -6.04 8.11 -5.86
C VAL A 174 -6.20 6.82 -6.67
N LEU A 175 -5.25 5.89 -6.53
CA LEU A 175 -5.33 4.58 -7.17
C LEU A 175 -6.61 3.84 -6.77
N PHE A 176 -6.86 3.67 -5.47
CA PHE A 176 -8.02 2.94 -4.96
C PHE A 176 -9.35 3.53 -5.43
N LYS A 177 -9.49 4.86 -5.40
CA LYS A 177 -10.68 5.52 -5.91
C LYS A 177 -10.92 5.20 -7.39
N SER A 178 -9.88 5.31 -8.21
CA SER A 178 -10.00 5.03 -9.65
C SER A 178 -10.31 3.56 -9.96
N ILE A 179 -9.78 2.62 -9.18
CA ILE A 179 -10.14 1.19 -9.29
C ILE A 179 -11.64 1.01 -9.02
N LEU A 180 -12.18 1.62 -7.95
CA LEU A 180 -13.61 1.53 -7.63
C LEU A 180 -14.54 2.12 -8.70
N ASP A 181 -14.05 3.05 -9.50
CA ASP A 181 -14.84 3.71 -10.54
C ASP A 181 -14.88 2.88 -11.85
N HIS A 182 -13.94 1.97 -12.05
CA HIS A 182 -13.80 1.23 -13.32
C HIS A 182 -13.85 -0.31 -13.21
N CYS A 183 -13.75 -0.86 -11.99
CA CYS A 183 -13.80 -2.30 -11.71
C CYS A 183 -15.09 -2.69 -10.97
N GLN A 184 -15.58 -3.90 -11.24
CA GLN A 184 -16.82 -4.46 -10.69
C GLN A 184 -16.60 -5.19 -9.37
N HIS A 185 -15.49 -5.94 -9.25
CA HIS A 185 -15.16 -6.77 -8.09
C HIS A 185 -13.68 -6.59 -7.66
N PRO A 186 -13.27 -5.35 -7.33
CA PRO A 186 -11.89 -5.09 -6.97
C PRO A 186 -11.57 -5.52 -5.53
N ILE A 187 -10.30 -5.78 -5.27
CA ILE A 187 -9.73 -5.97 -3.93
C ILE A 187 -8.71 -4.87 -3.65
N ALA A 188 -8.71 -4.31 -2.44
CA ALA A 188 -7.65 -3.41 -1.97
C ALA A 188 -6.77 -4.11 -0.91
N LEU A 189 -5.46 -3.92 -1.02
CA LEU A 189 -4.48 -4.38 -0.03
C LEU A 189 -3.77 -3.19 0.59
N ILE A 190 -3.63 -3.17 1.91
CA ILE A 190 -2.79 -2.18 2.61
C ILE A 190 -1.69 -2.91 3.35
N LEU A 191 -0.46 -2.69 2.93
CA LEU A 191 0.74 -3.31 3.47
C LEU A 191 1.52 -2.33 4.35
N THR A 192 2.62 -2.81 4.91
CA THR A 192 3.53 -2.05 5.74
C THR A 192 3.93 -0.73 5.08
N GLY A 193 3.99 0.30 5.90
CA GLY A 193 4.24 1.64 5.43
C GLY A 193 3.92 2.68 6.48
N MET A 194 4.46 3.88 6.27
CA MET A 194 4.25 5.01 7.16
C MET A 194 3.08 5.87 6.70
N GLY A 195 2.44 6.57 7.64
CA GLY A 195 1.35 7.50 7.33
C GLY A 195 0.01 6.79 7.19
N ASN A 196 -0.89 7.37 6.41
CA ASN A 196 -2.30 6.95 6.29
C ASN A 196 -2.79 6.93 4.84
N ASP A 197 -1.88 6.97 3.86
CA ASP A 197 -2.30 6.89 2.46
C ASP A 197 -2.91 5.51 2.18
N GLY A 198 -3.97 5.46 1.39
CA GLY A 198 -4.79 4.27 1.17
C GLY A 198 -5.97 4.12 2.14
N THR A 199 -5.93 4.73 3.33
CA THR A 199 -7.02 4.61 4.33
C THR A 199 -8.35 5.15 3.81
N GLU A 200 -8.39 6.35 3.23
CA GLU A 200 -9.63 6.94 2.73
C GLU A 200 -10.18 6.20 1.51
N GLY A 201 -9.31 5.74 0.61
CA GLY A 201 -9.70 4.89 -0.51
C GLY A 201 -10.29 3.57 -0.02
N ALA A 202 -9.67 2.93 0.98
CA ALA A 202 -10.15 1.69 1.56
C ALA A 202 -11.48 1.83 2.30
N LYS A 203 -11.76 2.97 2.94
CA LYS A 203 -13.09 3.25 3.51
C LYS A 203 -14.17 3.14 2.45
N GLU A 204 -13.93 3.68 1.25
CA GLU A 204 -14.88 3.62 0.15
C GLU A 204 -15.04 2.20 -0.40
N PHE A 205 -13.98 1.38 -0.41
CA PHE A 205 -14.10 -0.06 -0.71
C PHE A 205 -15.07 -0.73 0.27
N VAL A 206 -14.83 -0.59 1.56
CA VAL A 206 -15.65 -1.23 2.61
C VAL A 206 -17.08 -0.72 2.57
N LYS A 207 -17.29 0.60 2.41
CA LYS A 207 -18.62 1.22 2.28
C LYS A 207 -19.41 0.67 1.10
N ARG A 208 -18.74 0.34 -0.01
CA ARG A 208 -19.36 -0.30 -1.19
C ARG A 208 -19.45 -1.83 -1.07
N GLY A 209 -19.05 -2.42 0.06
CA GLY A 209 -19.10 -3.85 0.34
C GLY A 209 -17.99 -4.67 -0.32
N TYR A 210 -16.86 -4.04 -0.68
CA TYR A 210 -15.71 -4.71 -1.29
C TYR A 210 -14.66 -5.14 -0.27
N THR A 211 -13.83 -6.10 -0.70
CA THR A 211 -12.77 -6.67 0.14
C THR A 211 -11.62 -5.68 0.30
N VAL A 212 -11.22 -5.48 1.55
CA VAL A 212 -9.97 -4.80 1.90
C VAL A 212 -9.19 -5.69 2.86
N ILE A 213 -7.99 -6.08 2.47
CA ILE A 213 -7.11 -6.91 3.29
C ILE A 213 -5.96 -6.05 3.79
N VAL A 214 -5.76 -6.01 5.10
CA VAL A 214 -4.70 -5.24 5.73
C VAL A 214 -3.65 -6.19 6.30
N GLN A 215 -2.37 -5.86 6.12
CA GLN A 215 -1.28 -6.63 6.70
C GLN A 215 -1.37 -6.61 8.23
N GLU A 216 -1.19 -7.78 8.87
CA GLU A 216 -1.21 -7.89 10.32
C GLU A 216 -0.14 -6.97 10.96
N PRO A 217 -0.53 -6.09 11.91
CA PRO A 217 0.38 -5.12 12.53
C PRO A 217 1.69 -5.69 13.09
N LEU A 218 1.66 -6.92 13.63
CA LEU A 218 2.84 -7.58 14.20
C LEU A 218 3.86 -8.05 13.16
N THR A 219 3.42 -8.22 11.91
CA THR A 219 4.29 -8.60 10.79
C THR A 219 4.84 -7.39 10.04
N CYS A 220 4.34 -6.19 10.36
CA CYS A 220 4.77 -4.95 9.70
C CYS A 220 6.10 -4.46 10.27
N VAL A 221 7.03 -4.07 9.40
CA VAL A 221 8.21 -3.30 9.84
C VAL A 221 7.80 -1.92 10.31
N VAL A 222 6.87 -1.29 9.60
CA VAL A 222 6.21 -0.04 10.00
C VAL A 222 4.70 -0.21 9.87
N CYS A 223 3.98 -0.11 10.98
CA CYS A 223 2.51 -0.13 11.01
C CYS A 223 1.94 1.29 11.09
N GLY A 224 2.23 2.13 10.11
CA GLY A 224 1.52 3.39 9.93
C GLY A 224 0.24 3.14 9.14
N MET A 225 0.41 2.78 7.86
CA MET A 225 -0.71 2.59 6.92
C MET A 225 -1.67 1.48 7.37
N PRO A 226 -1.19 0.27 7.76
CA PRO A 226 -2.09 -0.79 8.22
C PRO A 226 -2.87 -0.40 9.48
N CYS A 227 -2.19 0.15 10.48
CA CYS A 227 -2.82 0.59 11.72
C CYS A 227 -3.84 1.71 11.47
N SER A 228 -3.52 2.68 10.61
CA SER A 228 -4.46 3.75 10.24
C SER A 228 -5.74 3.20 9.58
N ALA A 229 -5.61 2.23 8.67
CA ALA A 229 -6.77 1.60 8.04
C ALA A 229 -7.61 0.82 9.06
N ILE A 230 -6.97 0.10 9.96
CA ILE A 230 -7.61 -0.67 11.02
C ILE A 230 -8.40 0.26 11.98
N GLU A 231 -7.76 1.31 12.50
CA GLU A 231 -8.40 2.28 13.40
C GLU A 231 -9.58 3.00 12.76
N ALA A 232 -9.49 3.27 11.45
CA ALA A 232 -10.56 3.85 10.67
C ALA A 232 -11.71 2.88 10.35
N GLY A 233 -11.59 1.60 10.71
CA GLY A 233 -12.51 0.56 10.27
C GLY A 233 -12.54 0.41 8.74
N ALA A 234 -11.42 0.66 8.06
CA ALA A 234 -11.27 0.61 6.62
C ALA A 234 -10.68 -0.74 6.16
N TYR A 235 -11.17 -1.85 6.73
CA TYR A 235 -10.72 -3.20 6.40
C TYR A 235 -11.88 -4.20 6.44
N THR A 236 -11.68 -5.37 5.83
CA THR A 236 -12.54 -6.55 5.97
C THR A 236 -11.81 -7.77 6.50
N HIS A 237 -10.48 -7.84 6.31
CA HIS A 237 -9.64 -8.89 6.87
C HIS A 237 -8.30 -8.31 7.32
N VAL A 238 -7.70 -8.95 8.33
CA VAL A 238 -6.33 -8.70 8.77
C VAL A 238 -5.58 -10.03 8.77
N MET A 239 -4.45 -10.10 8.09
CA MET A 239 -3.68 -11.35 7.96
C MET A 239 -2.22 -11.09 7.62
N THR A 240 -1.37 -12.12 7.77
CA THR A 240 0.02 -12.09 7.31
C THR A 240 0.13 -11.96 5.79
N VAL A 241 1.29 -11.57 5.28
CA VAL A 241 1.51 -11.38 3.83
C VAL A 241 1.39 -12.72 3.09
N GLU A 242 1.86 -13.80 3.69
CA GLU A 242 1.78 -15.16 3.16
C GLU A 242 0.33 -15.63 3.08
N GLU A 243 -0.47 -15.41 4.13
CA GLU A 243 -1.91 -15.71 4.13
C GLU A 243 -2.65 -14.87 3.09
N MET A 244 -2.29 -13.59 2.95
CA MET A 244 -2.87 -12.69 1.95
C MET A 244 -2.64 -13.21 0.52
N GLY A 245 -1.43 -13.68 0.21
CA GLY A 245 -1.14 -14.27 -1.11
C GLY A 245 -1.95 -15.54 -1.38
N ARG A 246 -2.06 -16.44 -0.40
CA ARG A 246 -2.92 -17.64 -0.51
C ARG A 246 -4.39 -17.26 -0.68
N LYS A 247 -4.87 -16.29 0.08
CA LYS A 247 -6.26 -15.82 0.03
C LYS A 247 -6.60 -15.18 -1.31
N LEU A 248 -5.69 -14.38 -1.86
CA LEU A 248 -5.86 -13.79 -3.19
C LEU A 248 -5.93 -14.86 -4.27
N ARG A 249 -5.10 -15.89 -4.19
CA ARG A 249 -5.18 -17.02 -5.12
C ARG A 249 -6.55 -17.68 -5.09
N GLU A 250 -7.10 -17.97 -3.90
CA GLU A 250 -8.44 -18.55 -3.74
C GLU A 250 -9.54 -17.65 -4.31
N MET A 251 -9.39 -16.33 -4.19
CA MET A 251 -10.40 -15.36 -4.65
C MET A 251 -10.34 -15.06 -6.15
N CYS A 252 -9.16 -15.19 -6.77
CA CYS A 252 -8.93 -14.78 -8.15
C CYS A 252 -8.97 -15.94 -9.17
N LEU A 253 -8.79 -17.19 -8.71
CA LEU A 253 -8.94 -18.41 -9.53
C LEU A 253 -10.39 -18.87 -9.58
#